data_AF-A0AA40VT32-F1
#
_entry.id   AF-A0AA40VT32-F1
#
_cell.length_a   1.000
_cell.length_b   1.000
_cell.length_c   1.000
_cell.angle_alpha   90.00
_cell.angle_beta   90.00
_cell.angle_gamma   90.00
#
_symmetry.space_group_name_H-M   'P 1'
#
loop_
_entity.id
_entity.type
_entity.pdbx_description
1 polymer ?
#
loop_
_entity_poly.entity_id
_entity_poly.type
_entity_poly.pdbx_seq_one_letter_code
_entity_poly.pdbx_strand_id
1 'polypeptide(L)'
;MPKKNIFHKITTALATSATISLAIAVELPKARAFSLIQEDLFFGRNIAGDGEVSESEFQTFIDDVITPRFPAGLTILNSNGQFLDSTGRLIEERTKVVTLFREDTFANEVSISEIVKTYRKQFNQESVLQVVNKDELTVSFSSDEDLFNNSSVPKFIQTELFFGRNIPGGGEVSQSKFQTFVDSVITPRFPAGLTIFDGNGQFLNSTGTIIEEPSKVVTLLLEDGLSNETAVNEIVAAYRQQFNQESVLVAANQDVKVSFGLGDDLIDNSPIPELIQADLFFGRNIPGGGEVSESEFQAFVDSVITPLFPAGLTIFDANGQFQNSTGTIIEEPSKVISFIFEDTLDNETSINQIIGAYLQKFNQESVLTVVDEDIRVRFVESEPVPEPSSVAGVLLFSTSIIALRLKKKVQKQH
;
A
#
# COMPACT_ATOMS: atom_id res chain seq x y z
N MET A 1 8.51 -21.76 23.56
CA MET A 1 8.25 -20.32 23.76
C MET A 1 8.12 -19.70 22.37
N PRO A 2 7.00 -19.04 22.02
CA PRO A 2 6.89 -18.38 20.73
C PRO A 2 7.92 -17.23 20.69
N LYS A 3 8.74 -17.20 19.64
CA LYS A 3 9.68 -16.10 19.38
C LYS A 3 8.84 -14.85 19.07
N LYS A 4 8.97 -13.81 19.90
CA LYS A 4 8.22 -12.55 19.73
C LYS A 4 8.86 -11.73 18.60
N ASN A 5 8.04 -11.37 17.60
CA ASN A 5 8.38 -10.50 16.47
C ASN A 5 8.80 -9.09 16.98
N ILE A 6 9.67 -8.38 16.25
CA ILE A 6 10.08 -7.01 16.58
C ILE A 6 8.91 -6.02 16.57
N PHE A 7 7.89 -6.24 15.72
CA PHE A 7 6.65 -5.46 15.75
C PHE A 7 5.94 -5.59 17.11
N HIS A 8 5.95 -6.78 17.72
CA HIS A 8 5.44 -6.96 19.07
C HIS A 8 6.29 -6.25 20.14
N LYS A 9 7.61 -6.06 19.93
CA LYS A 9 8.47 -5.28 20.85
C LYS A 9 8.16 -3.78 20.79
N ILE A 10 7.79 -3.25 19.62
CA ILE A 10 7.29 -1.87 19.49
C ILE A 10 6.00 -1.73 20.31
N THR A 11 5.09 -2.70 20.24
CA THR A 11 3.85 -2.71 21.01
C THR A 11 4.06 -2.95 22.53
N THR A 12 5.01 -3.80 22.94
CA THR A 12 5.23 -4.15 24.38
C THR A 12 6.19 -3.23 25.14
N ALA A 13 7.09 -2.49 24.49
CA ALA A 13 8.04 -1.60 25.18
C ALA A 13 7.36 -0.47 25.98
N LEU A 14 6.07 -0.22 25.76
CA LEU A 14 5.31 0.86 26.38
C LEU A 14 4.54 0.47 27.66
N ALA A 15 4.57 -0.80 28.09
CA ALA A 15 3.85 -1.24 29.29
C ALA A 15 4.71 -1.29 30.58
N THR A 16 6.02 -1.05 30.52
CA THR A 16 6.90 -1.14 31.69
C THR A 16 7.72 0.12 31.93
N SER A 17 7.05 1.19 32.35
CA SER A 17 7.64 2.16 33.27
C SER A 17 6.78 2.26 34.51
N ALA A 18 7.07 1.41 35.49
CA ALA A 18 6.55 1.56 36.84
C ALA A 18 7.40 2.62 37.57
N THR A 19 6.92 3.85 37.62
CA THR A 19 7.40 4.84 38.58
C THR A 19 6.47 4.85 39.79
N ILE A 20 7.03 4.55 40.97
CA ILE A 20 6.39 4.80 42.26
C ILE A 20 6.32 6.32 42.43
N SER A 21 5.10 6.90 42.48
CA SER A 21 4.79 8.10 43.28
C SER A 21 3.29 8.39 43.39
N LEU A 22 2.91 8.67 44.64
CA LEU A 22 1.71 9.28 45.22
C LEU A 22 0.47 9.54 44.33
N ALA A 23 -0.65 8.96 44.75
CA ALA A 23 -1.97 9.08 44.15
C ALA A 23 -2.49 10.53 44.06
N ILE A 24 -2.66 11.00 42.82
CA ILE A 24 -3.78 11.84 42.42
C ILE A 24 -4.40 11.10 41.24
N ALA A 25 -5.64 10.63 41.38
CA ALA A 25 -6.38 10.01 40.29
C ALA A 25 -6.76 11.08 39.27
N VAL A 26 -5.81 11.43 38.40
CA VAL A 26 -6.12 11.94 37.07
C VAL A 26 -6.22 10.68 36.22
N GLU A 27 -7.40 10.40 35.66
CA GLU A 27 -7.51 9.45 34.56
C GLU A 27 -6.59 9.96 33.44
N LEU A 28 -5.40 9.37 33.34
CA LEU A 28 -4.55 9.56 32.18
C LEU A 28 -5.35 9.02 30.98
N PRO A 29 -5.53 9.79 29.90
CA PRO A 29 -6.13 9.24 28.70
C PRO A 29 -5.33 7.99 28.31
N LYS A 30 -6.02 6.90 27.97
CA LYS A 30 -5.39 5.71 27.36
C LYS A 30 -4.42 6.23 26.30
N ALA A 31 -3.14 5.86 26.42
CA ALA A 31 -2.12 6.22 25.44
C ALA A 31 -2.67 5.89 24.05
N ARG A 32 -2.77 6.91 23.18
CA ARG A 32 -3.28 6.75 21.82
C ARG A 32 -2.36 5.73 21.14
N ALA A 33 -2.89 4.58 20.75
CA ALA A 33 -2.17 3.65 19.89
C ALA A 33 -1.77 4.44 18.64
N PHE A 34 -0.51 4.32 18.22
CA PHE A 34 -0.07 4.93 16.97
C PHE A 34 -0.85 4.28 15.82
N SER A 35 -1.48 5.10 14.97
CA SER A 35 -2.13 4.61 13.75
C SER A 35 -1.05 4.31 12.73
N LEU A 36 -0.96 3.05 12.30
CA LEU A 36 -0.23 2.73 11.09
C LEU A 36 -1.05 3.20 9.88
N ILE A 37 -0.35 3.57 8.82
CA ILE A 37 -0.89 3.94 7.53
C ILE A 37 -0.18 3.13 6.45
N GLN A 38 -0.87 2.87 5.35
CA GLN A 38 -0.28 2.23 4.18
C GLN A 38 0.24 3.32 3.25
N GLU A 39 1.46 3.13 2.80
CA GLU A 39 2.21 4.07 1.98
C GLU A 39 2.76 3.31 0.78
N ASP A 40 2.23 3.61 -0.40
CA ASP A 40 2.62 3.01 -1.66
C ASP A 40 3.39 4.04 -2.51
N LEU A 41 4.65 3.71 -2.80
CA LEU A 41 5.55 4.52 -3.61
C LEU A 41 5.78 3.85 -4.96
N PHE A 42 5.38 4.53 -6.04
CA PHE A 42 5.45 4.04 -7.40
C PHE A 42 6.68 4.64 -8.10
N PHE A 43 7.70 3.81 -8.26
CA PHE A 43 8.98 4.17 -8.86
C PHE A 43 9.04 3.75 -10.32
N GLY A 44 8.84 4.71 -11.21
CA GLY A 44 9.15 4.59 -12.63
C GLY A 44 10.63 4.33 -12.85
N ARG A 45 10.97 3.40 -13.74
CA ARG A 45 12.35 2.91 -13.92
C ARG A 45 13.02 3.41 -15.18
N ASN A 46 12.28 3.99 -16.14
CA ASN A 46 12.88 4.45 -17.39
C ASN A 46 13.70 5.71 -17.12
N ILE A 47 15.00 5.68 -17.45
CA ILE A 47 15.90 6.82 -17.27
C ILE A 47 15.92 7.64 -18.57
N ALA A 48 15.80 8.97 -18.46
CA ALA A 48 15.87 9.85 -19.62
C ALA A 48 17.20 9.69 -20.38
N GLY A 49 17.14 9.43 -21.69
CA GLY A 49 18.33 9.31 -22.56
C GLY A 49 18.80 7.90 -22.87
N ASP A 50 17.88 6.92 -22.91
CA ASP A 50 18.08 5.47 -23.10
C ASP A 50 18.78 4.78 -21.92
N GLY A 51 17.96 4.30 -20.99
CA GLY A 51 18.38 3.45 -19.89
C GLY A 51 17.18 3.07 -19.02
N GLU A 52 17.38 2.09 -18.15
CA GLU A 52 16.40 1.72 -17.14
C GLU A 52 17.14 1.38 -15.85
N VAL A 53 16.60 1.79 -14.71
CA VAL A 53 17.12 1.38 -13.40
C VAL A 53 17.07 -0.15 -13.33
N SER A 54 18.22 -0.83 -13.31
CA SER A 54 18.29 -2.29 -13.26
C SER A 54 17.79 -2.86 -11.92
N GLU A 55 17.53 -4.17 -11.86
CA GLU A 55 17.12 -4.84 -10.61
C GLU A 55 18.16 -4.62 -9.50
N SER A 56 19.46 -4.72 -9.84
CA SER A 56 20.55 -4.52 -8.88
C SER A 56 20.67 -3.08 -8.41
N GLU A 57 20.47 -2.10 -9.30
CA GLU A 57 20.50 -0.69 -8.92
C GLU A 57 19.31 -0.33 -8.04
N PHE A 58 18.12 -0.88 -8.35
CA PHE A 58 16.94 -0.68 -7.51
C PHE A 58 17.13 -1.35 -6.13
N GLN A 59 17.65 -2.58 -6.07
CA GLN A 59 17.94 -3.23 -4.79
C GLN A 59 18.96 -2.44 -3.96
N THR A 60 20.02 -1.92 -4.60
CA THR A 60 20.99 -1.04 -3.91
C THR A 60 20.30 0.21 -3.35
N PHE A 61 19.36 0.80 -4.11
CA PHE A 61 18.57 1.94 -3.63
C PHE A 61 17.67 1.56 -2.44
N ILE A 62 17.05 0.38 -2.45
CA ILE A 62 16.32 -0.14 -1.29
C ILE A 62 17.25 -0.19 -0.07
N ASP A 63 18.35 -0.92 -0.18
CA ASP A 63 19.26 -1.24 0.92
C ASP A 63 19.94 0.01 1.51
N ASP A 64 20.33 0.96 0.67
CA ASP A 64 21.09 2.14 1.09
C ASP A 64 20.20 3.33 1.48
N VAL A 65 18.95 3.39 0.98
CA VAL A 65 18.08 4.57 1.14
C VAL A 65 16.80 4.26 1.90
N ILE A 66 16.06 3.22 1.52
CA ILE A 66 14.75 2.92 2.12
C ILE A 66 14.91 2.14 3.43
N THR A 67 15.61 1.01 3.42
CA THR A 67 15.77 0.11 4.58
C THR A 67 16.34 0.82 5.82
N PRO A 68 17.32 1.74 5.72
CA PRO A 68 17.82 2.44 6.90
C PRO A 68 16.80 3.39 7.53
N ARG A 69 15.77 3.81 6.77
CA ARG A 69 14.67 4.68 7.23
C ARG A 69 13.48 3.88 7.73
N PHE A 70 13.18 2.77 7.05
CA PHE A 70 12.06 1.88 7.36
C PHE A 70 12.57 0.44 7.56
N PRO A 71 13.36 0.19 8.61
CA PRO A 71 13.95 -1.13 8.83
C PRO A 71 12.89 -2.18 9.19
N ALA A 72 11.73 -1.75 9.68
CA ALA A 72 10.65 -2.63 10.10
C ALA A 72 10.23 -3.57 8.96
N GLY A 73 10.06 -3.03 7.76
CA GLY A 73 9.95 -3.80 6.53
C GLY A 73 9.17 -3.08 5.44
N LEU A 74 9.17 -3.70 4.27
CA LEU A 74 8.52 -3.27 3.03
C LEU A 74 8.18 -4.47 2.15
N THR A 75 7.25 -4.28 1.22
CA THR A 75 6.98 -5.21 0.13
C THR A 75 7.16 -4.49 -1.20
N ILE A 76 7.77 -5.15 -2.17
CA ILE A 76 7.98 -4.64 -3.53
C ILE A 76 7.13 -5.46 -4.49
N LEU A 77 6.28 -4.78 -5.26
CA LEU A 77 5.50 -5.35 -6.36
C LEU A 77 6.05 -4.85 -7.70
N ASN A 78 6.01 -5.72 -8.72
CA ASN A 78 6.31 -5.36 -10.09
C ASN A 78 5.02 -4.94 -10.80
N SER A 79 5.08 -3.88 -11.57
CA SER A 79 3.96 -3.35 -12.36
C SER A 79 4.46 -2.68 -13.63
N ASN A 80 3.53 -2.30 -14.51
CA ASN A 80 3.80 -1.40 -15.63
C ASN A 80 2.94 -0.15 -15.48
N GLY A 81 3.59 1.01 -15.41
CA GLY A 81 2.92 2.31 -15.36
C GLY A 81 2.70 2.87 -16.75
N GLN A 82 1.61 3.61 -16.91
CA GLN A 82 1.34 4.44 -18.08
C GLN A 82 0.90 5.82 -17.58
N PHE A 83 1.47 6.91 -18.08
CA PHE A 83 1.10 8.28 -17.68
C PHE A 83 1.51 9.31 -18.72
N LEU A 84 0.98 10.53 -18.60
CA LEU A 84 1.47 11.66 -19.40
C LEU A 84 2.65 12.33 -18.71
N ASP A 85 3.76 12.48 -19.43
CA ASP A 85 4.87 13.32 -18.98
C ASP A 85 4.49 14.82 -18.99
N SER A 86 5.35 15.68 -18.43
CA SER A 86 5.13 17.14 -18.45
C SER A 86 5.01 17.77 -19.85
N THR A 87 5.34 17.03 -20.92
CA THR A 87 5.15 17.47 -22.31
C THR A 87 3.83 17.01 -22.91
N GLY A 88 3.02 16.26 -22.16
CA GLY A 88 1.75 15.67 -22.60
C GLY A 88 1.94 14.44 -23.47
N ARG A 89 3.11 13.79 -23.43
CA ARG A 89 3.35 12.53 -24.14
C ARG A 89 3.07 11.35 -23.23
N LEU A 90 2.38 10.37 -23.79
CA LEU A 90 2.17 9.09 -23.13
C LEU A 90 3.50 8.34 -22.99
N ILE A 91 3.84 8.00 -21.76
CA ILE A 91 4.97 7.17 -21.39
C ILE A 91 4.42 5.86 -20.83
N GLU A 92 5.03 4.76 -21.25
CA GLU A 92 4.83 3.44 -20.67
C GLU A 92 6.16 2.95 -20.11
N GLU A 93 6.15 2.48 -18.88
CA GLU A 93 7.37 2.05 -18.22
C GLU A 93 7.16 0.93 -17.21
N ARG A 94 8.24 0.21 -16.93
CA ARG A 94 8.28 -0.74 -15.82
C ARG A 94 8.33 0.06 -14.52
N THR A 95 7.49 -0.33 -13.56
CA THR A 95 7.33 0.37 -12.29
C THR A 95 7.53 -0.61 -11.12
N LYS A 96 8.26 -0.17 -10.11
CA LYS A 96 8.32 -0.85 -8.80
C LYS A 96 7.38 -0.14 -7.85
N VAL A 97 6.45 -0.86 -7.23
CA VAL A 97 5.63 -0.33 -6.14
C VAL A 97 6.21 -0.81 -4.83
N VAL A 98 6.61 0.12 -3.97
CA VAL A 98 7.08 -0.19 -2.61
C VAL A 98 5.98 0.14 -1.62
N THR A 99 5.42 -0.89 -1.00
CA THR A 99 4.40 -0.81 0.05
C THR A 99 5.05 -0.81 1.42
N LEU A 100 4.71 0.20 2.22
CA LEU A 100 5.19 0.41 3.59
C LEU A 100 4.00 0.53 4.55
N PHE A 101 4.07 -0.16 5.69
CA PHE A 101 3.18 0.09 6.83
C PHE A 101 3.95 0.89 7.87
N ARG A 102 3.66 2.18 7.98
CA ARG A 102 4.44 3.14 8.79
C ARG A 102 3.55 3.93 9.74
N GLU A 103 4.12 4.46 10.80
CA GLU A 103 3.40 5.42 11.65
C GLU A 103 3.17 6.75 10.89
N ASP A 104 2.00 7.37 11.07
CA ASP A 104 1.71 8.70 10.53
C ASP A 104 2.37 9.80 11.40
N THR A 105 3.69 9.94 11.26
CA THR A 105 4.47 10.96 11.95
C THR A 105 5.17 11.88 10.97
N PHE A 106 5.40 13.12 11.38
CA PHE A 106 6.18 14.08 10.60
C PHE A 106 7.60 13.58 10.30
N ALA A 107 8.23 12.83 11.21
CA ALA A 107 9.57 12.28 10.99
C ALA A 107 9.58 11.23 9.86
N ASN A 108 8.56 10.37 9.82
CA ASN A 108 8.41 9.40 8.72
C ASN A 108 8.07 10.12 7.41
N GLU A 109 7.26 11.17 7.45
CA GLU A 109 6.94 11.99 6.29
C GLU A 109 8.18 12.67 5.67
N VAL A 110 9.07 13.19 6.51
CA VAL A 110 10.39 13.71 6.07
C VAL A 110 11.23 12.59 5.47
N SER A 111 11.18 11.39 6.05
CA SER A 111 11.93 10.24 5.54
C SER A 111 11.46 9.81 4.14
N ILE A 112 10.14 9.79 3.89
CA ILE A 112 9.57 9.54 2.56
C ILE A 112 10.00 10.63 1.57
N SER A 113 9.92 11.91 1.97
CA SER A 113 10.35 13.03 1.12
C SER A 113 11.82 12.90 0.70
N GLU A 114 12.70 12.48 1.63
CA GLU A 114 14.12 12.24 1.33
C GLU A 114 14.35 11.02 0.43
N ILE A 115 13.55 9.95 0.55
CA ILE A 115 13.60 8.78 -0.35
C ILE A 115 13.28 9.23 -1.77
N VAL A 116 12.14 9.92 -1.95
CA VAL A 116 11.68 10.40 -3.25
C VAL A 116 12.69 11.35 -3.87
N LYS A 117 13.19 12.32 -3.11
CA LYS A 117 14.23 13.26 -3.55
C LYS A 117 15.51 12.54 -3.98
N THR A 118 15.92 11.52 -3.23
CA THR A 118 17.12 10.74 -3.54
C THR A 118 16.95 9.96 -4.84
N TYR A 119 15.82 9.27 -5.01
CA TYR A 119 15.53 8.51 -6.23
C TYR A 119 15.56 9.39 -7.47
N ARG A 120 14.82 10.51 -7.43
CA ARG A 120 14.74 11.49 -8.52
C ARG A 120 16.10 12.02 -8.91
N LYS A 121 16.92 12.37 -7.92
CA LYS A 121 18.28 12.87 -8.16
C LYS A 121 19.21 11.79 -8.72
N GLN A 122 19.13 10.56 -8.19
CA GLN A 122 20.03 9.48 -8.56
C GLN A 122 19.76 8.93 -9.97
N PHE A 123 18.49 8.81 -10.34
CA PHE A 123 18.06 8.19 -11.59
C PHE A 123 17.40 9.16 -12.57
N ASN A 124 17.49 10.46 -12.30
CA ASN A 124 16.94 11.54 -13.14
C ASN A 124 15.45 11.36 -13.47
N GLN A 125 14.66 11.01 -12.45
CA GLN A 125 13.22 10.77 -12.56
C GLN A 125 12.42 12.06 -12.39
N GLU A 126 11.36 12.19 -13.19
CA GLU A 126 10.46 13.34 -13.15
C GLU A 126 9.71 13.42 -11.82
N SER A 127 9.13 12.29 -11.40
CA SER A 127 8.34 12.19 -10.18
C SER A 127 8.43 10.77 -9.58
N VAL A 128 7.91 10.63 -8.37
CA VAL A 128 7.50 9.36 -7.77
C VAL A 128 6.07 9.59 -7.34
N LEU A 129 5.16 8.72 -7.77
CA LEU A 129 3.77 8.78 -7.30
C LEU A 129 3.71 8.19 -5.89
N GLN A 130 3.06 8.93 -5.01
CA GLN A 130 2.86 8.58 -3.62
C GLN A 130 1.36 8.45 -3.37
N VAL A 131 0.92 7.28 -2.89
CA VAL A 131 -0.45 7.02 -2.44
C VAL A 131 -0.40 6.64 -0.97
N VAL A 132 -1.20 7.32 -0.16
CA VAL A 132 -1.27 7.08 1.28
C VAL A 132 -2.71 6.80 1.68
N ASN A 133 -2.97 5.56 2.09
CA ASN A 133 -4.22 5.21 2.76
C ASN A 133 -4.02 5.39 4.27
N LYS A 134 -4.90 6.21 4.86
CA LYS A 134 -4.83 6.55 6.29
C LYS A 134 -6.03 6.09 7.10
N ASP A 135 -7.02 5.53 6.44
CA ASP A 135 -8.36 5.42 6.99
C ASP A 135 -8.64 3.97 7.35
N GLU A 136 -9.17 3.81 8.57
CA GLU A 136 -9.54 2.55 9.23
C GLU A 136 -8.64 1.33 8.96
N LEU A 137 -7.34 1.57 8.75
CA LEU A 137 -6.37 0.54 8.47
C LEU A 137 -5.95 -0.16 9.75
N THR A 138 -6.26 -1.45 9.84
CA THR A 138 -5.72 -2.32 10.88
C THR A 138 -4.60 -3.18 10.32
N VAL A 139 -3.44 -3.17 10.99
CA VAL A 139 -2.29 -3.99 10.58
C VAL A 139 -1.92 -4.92 11.73
N SER A 140 -1.83 -6.22 11.43
CA SER A 140 -1.31 -7.23 12.36
C SER A 140 -0.16 -8.02 11.77
N PHE A 141 0.70 -8.52 12.66
CA PHE A 141 1.77 -9.45 12.35
C PHE A 141 1.58 -10.79 13.08
N SER A 142 0.41 -11.00 13.70
CA SER A 142 0.10 -12.17 14.51
C SER A 142 -1.37 -12.59 14.37
N SER A 143 -1.74 -13.75 14.93
CA SER A 143 -3.06 -14.37 14.75
C SER A 143 -4.11 -13.97 15.79
N ASP A 144 -3.79 -13.02 16.68
CA ASP A 144 -4.56 -12.80 17.92
C ASP A 144 -4.92 -11.31 18.14
N GLU A 145 -4.79 -10.47 17.12
CA GLU A 145 -5.15 -9.05 17.19
C GLU A 145 -6.54 -8.82 16.59
N ASP A 146 -7.28 -7.88 17.17
CA ASP A 146 -8.59 -7.41 16.70
C ASP A 146 -8.35 -6.61 15.42
N LEU A 147 -8.53 -7.28 14.28
CA LEU A 147 -8.26 -6.79 12.93
C LEU A 147 -9.46 -6.04 12.36
N PHE A 148 -10.67 -6.51 12.66
CA PHE A 148 -11.90 -6.03 12.02
C PHE A 148 -12.78 -5.27 13.01
N ASN A 149 -13.45 -4.22 12.55
CA ASN A 149 -14.35 -3.43 13.37
C ASN A 149 -15.59 -4.21 13.81
N ASN A 150 -15.87 -5.36 13.18
CA ASN A 150 -16.97 -6.25 13.54
C ASN A 150 -18.32 -5.50 13.56
N SER A 151 -18.57 -4.76 12.48
CA SER A 151 -19.71 -3.85 12.37
C SER A 151 -21.04 -4.58 12.57
N SER A 152 -21.97 -3.91 13.26
CA SER A 152 -23.32 -4.45 13.48
C SER A 152 -24.12 -4.70 12.18
N VAL A 153 -23.78 -3.95 11.13
CA VAL A 153 -24.18 -4.22 9.76
C VAL A 153 -22.87 -4.50 9.03
N PRO A 154 -22.61 -5.74 8.59
CA PRO A 154 -21.36 -6.07 7.93
C PRO A 154 -21.15 -5.22 6.68
N LYS A 155 -19.93 -4.75 6.49
CA LYS A 155 -19.48 -4.01 5.30
C LYS A 155 -18.35 -4.76 4.62
N PHE A 156 -18.21 -4.56 3.31
CA PHE A 156 -17.06 -5.09 2.59
C PHE A 156 -15.78 -4.36 2.99
N ILE A 157 -14.72 -5.14 3.19
CA ILE A 157 -13.38 -4.68 3.50
C ILE A 157 -12.38 -5.39 2.59
N GLN A 158 -11.23 -4.75 2.35
CA GLN A 158 -10.10 -5.36 1.66
C GLN A 158 -9.08 -5.84 2.69
N THR A 159 -8.81 -7.14 2.70
CA THR A 159 -7.78 -7.74 3.55
C THR A 159 -6.64 -8.29 2.70
N GLU A 160 -5.42 -7.88 3.00
CA GLU A 160 -4.20 -8.31 2.33
C GLU A 160 -3.31 -9.12 3.27
N LEU A 161 -2.93 -10.32 2.85
CA LEU A 161 -2.07 -11.22 3.59
C LEU A 161 -0.74 -11.37 2.85
N PHE A 162 0.36 -10.99 3.51
CA PHE A 162 1.70 -11.00 2.95
C PHE A 162 2.48 -12.21 3.48
N PHE A 163 2.65 -13.20 2.61
CA PHE A 163 3.27 -14.47 2.91
C PHE A 163 4.73 -14.50 2.44
N GLY A 164 5.65 -14.40 3.39
CA GLY A 164 7.06 -14.72 3.18
C GLY A 164 7.26 -16.18 2.80
N ARG A 165 8.14 -16.47 1.83
CA ARG A 165 8.33 -17.83 1.30
C ARG A 165 9.64 -18.49 1.70
N ASN A 166 10.60 -17.78 2.29
CA ASN A 166 11.81 -18.42 2.79
C ASN A 166 11.49 -19.25 4.04
N ILE A 167 11.90 -20.51 4.09
CA ILE A 167 11.64 -21.40 5.23
C ILE A 167 12.81 -21.30 6.22
N PRO A 168 12.55 -21.01 7.52
CA PRO A 168 13.61 -20.98 8.51
C PRO A 168 14.36 -22.33 8.60
N GLY A 169 15.69 -22.27 8.53
CA GLY A 169 16.55 -23.47 8.48
C GLY A 169 16.86 -23.97 7.07
N GLY A 170 16.29 -23.35 6.03
CA GLY A 170 16.65 -23.56 4.63
C GLY A 170 15.49 -24.00 3.76
N GLY A 171 15.56 -23.60 2.48
CA GLY A 171 14.54 -23.88 1.47
C GLY A 171 13.52 -22.74 1.33
N GLU A 172 12.59 -22.94 0.40
CA GLU A 172 11.56 -21.98 0.05
C GLU A 172 10.23 -22.73 -0.15
N VAL A 173 9.13 -22.08 0.21
CA VAL A 173 7.80 -22.49 -0.21
C VAL A 173 7.73 -22.27 -1.73
N SER A 174 7.79 -23.35 -2.52
CA SER A 174 7.67 -23.26 -3.98
C SER A 174 6.27 -22.79 -4.39
N GLN A 175 6.13 -22.29 -5.62
CA GLN A 175 4.83 -21.92 -6.19
C GLN A 175 3.80 -23.05 -6.07
N SER A 176 4.18 -24.30 -6.37
CA SER A 176 3.29 -25.45 -6.23
C SER A 176 2.87 -25.75 -4.79
N LYS A 177 3.77 -25.59 -3.82
CA LYS A 177 3.46 -25.76 -2.40
C LYS A 177 2.54 -24.66 -1.90
N PHE A 178 2.77 -23.43 -2.35
CA PHE A 178 1.90 -22.30 -2.04
C PHE A 178 0.51 -22.51 -2.64
N GLN A 179 0.41 -22.96 -3.90
CA GLN A 179 -0.89 -23.26 -4.50
C GLN A 179 -1.64 -24.35 -3.73
N THR A 180 -0.95 -25.43 -3.33
CA THR A 180 -1.57 -26.44 -2.46
C THR A 180 -2.05 -25.87 -1.13
N PHE A 181 -1.32 -24.90 -0.54
CA PHE A 181 -1.79 -24.20 0.66
C PHE A 181 -3.05 -23.36 0.38
N VAL A 182 -3.08 -22.62 -0.73
CA VAL A 182 -4.27 -21.89 -1.18
C VAL A 182 -5.47 -22.84 -1.28
N ASP A 183 -5.34 -23.91 -2.08
CA ASP A 183 -6.42 -24.85 -2.37
C ASP A 183 -6.94 -25.58 -1.12
N SER A 184 -6.07 -25.88 -0.16
CA SER A 184 -6.42 -26.68 1.02
C SER A 184 -6.77 -25.86 2.27
N VAL A 185 -6.35 -24.60 2.34
CA VAL A 185 -6.50 -23.76 3.54
C VAL A 185 -7.28 -22.49 3.27
N ILE A 186 -6.96 -21.75 2.20
CA ILE A 186 -7.57 -20.45 1.92
C ILE A 186 -8.90 -20.62 1.19
N THR A 187 -8.91 -21.30 0.04
CA THR A 187 -10.10 -21.47 -0.80
C THR A 187 -11.30 -22.07 -0.06
N PRO A 188 -11.15 -23.07 0.83
CA PRO A 188 -12.29 -23.59 1.59
C PRO A 188 -12.90 -22.59 2.59
N ARG A 189 -12.15 -21.57 3.01
CA ARG A 189 -12.59 -20.50 3.91
C ARG A 189 -13.16 -19.30 3.14
N PHE A 190 -12.57 -19.00 1.98
CA PHE A 190 -12.96 -17.90 1.12
C PHE A 190 -13.27 -18.41 -0.30
N PRO A 191 -14.36 -19.18 -0.48
CA PRO A 191 -14.69 -19.75 -1.78
C PRO A 191 -15.16 -18.68 -2.77
N ALA A 192 -15.65 -17.53 -2.30
CA ALA A 192 -16.11 -16.44 -3.15
C ALA A 192 -14.99 -15.96 -4.09
N GLY A 193 -13.77 -15.81 -3.56
CA GLY A 193 -12.58 -15.59 -4.35
C GLY A 193 -11.44 -14.92 -3.60
N LEU A 194 -10.31 -14.80 -4.29
CA LEU A 194 -9.07 -14.18 -3.86
C LEU A 194 -8.25 -13.76 -5.09
N THR A 195 -7.34 -12.82 -4.89
CA THR A 195 -6.34 -12.43 -5.89
C THR A 195 -4.94 -12.60 -5.30
N ILE A 196 -4.01 -13.17 -6.07
CA ILE A 196 -2.63 -13.43 -5.63
C ILE A 196 -1.64 -12.66 -6.49
N PHE A 197 -0.81 -11.85 -5.84
CA PHE A 197 0.31 -11.14 -6.45
C PHE A 197 1.65 -11.78 -6.06
N ASP A 198 2.62 -11.75 -6.98
CA ASP A 198 4.02 -12.01 -6.69
C ASP A 198 4.72 -10.74 -6.24
N GLY A 199 5.52 -10.84 -5.18
CA GLY A 199 6.30 -9.73 -4.67
C GLY A 199 7.60 -10.15 -4.01
N ASN A 200 8.33 -9.17 -3.49
CA ASN A 200 9.54 -9.37 -2.70
C ASN A 200 9.42 -8.60 -1.39
N GLY A 201 9.48 -9.32 -0.27
CA GLY A 201 9.48 -8.72 1.06
C GLY A 201 10.90 -8.45 1.53
N GLN A 202 11.08 -7.36 2.27
CA GLN A 202 12.28 -7.11 3.08
C GLN A 202 11.85 -6.66 4.46
N PHE A 203 12.33 -7.29 5.53
CA PHE A 203 11.91 -6.96 6.90
C PHE A 203 12.97 -7.30 7.94
N LEU A 204 12.86 -6.65 9.11
CA LEU A 204 13.71 -6.93 10.26
C LEU A 204 13.13 -8.10 11.05
N ASN A 205 13.83 -9.23 11.04
CA ASN A 205 13.38 -10.42 11.76
C ASN A 205 13.54 -10.29 13.28
N SER A 206 13.10 -11.31 14.02
CA SER A 206 13.18 -11.33 15.49
C SER A 206 14.61 -11.27 16.06
N THR A 207 15.65 -11.58 15.26
CA THR A 207 17.07 -11.49 15.65
C THR A 207 17.70 -10.13 15.35
N GLY A 208 16.96 -9.19 14.77
CA GLY A 208 17.48 -7.89 14.37
C GLY A 208 18.32 -7.94 13.09
N THR A 209 18.04 -8.91 12.21
CA THR A 209 18.68 -9.05 10.90
C THR A 209 17.66 -8.75 9.81
N ILE A 210 18.05 -7.93 8.82
CA ILE A 210 17.23 -7.71 7.62
C ILE A 210 17.24 -8.99 6.80
N ILE A 211 16.04 -9.46 6.44
CA ILE A 211 15.82 -10.60 5.57
C ILE A 211 15.10 -10.11 4.33
N GLU A 212 15.58 -10.54 3.17
CA GLU A 212 14.92 -10.40 1.88
C GLU A 212 14.37 -11.75 1.45
N GLU A 213 13.15 -11.77 0.95
CA GLU A 213 12.53 -13.01 0.48
C GLU A 213 11.53 -12.81 -0.65
N PRO A 214 11.33 -13.83 -1.51
CA PRO A 214 10.13 -13.92 -2.33
C PRO A 214 8.89 -13.95 -1.44
N SER A 215 7.85 -13.24 -1.85
CA SER A 215 6.60 -13.13 -1.12
C SER A 215 5.40 -13.34 -2.04
N LYS A 216 4.28 -13.74 -1.45
CA LYS A 216 2.96 -13.74 -2.09
C LYS A 216 2.04 -12.79 -1.31
N VAL A 217 1.33 -11.92 -2.02
CA VAL A 217 0.27 -11.09 -1.41
C VAL A 217 -1.06 -11.67 -1.84
N VAL A 218 -1.87 -12.09 -0.87
CA VAL A 218 -3.24 -12.57 -1.13
C VAL A 218 -4.21 -11.47 -0.70
N THR A 219 -4.95 -10.94 -1.66
CA THR A 219 -6.01 -9.95 -1.42
C THR A 219 -7.35 -10.67 -1.37
N LEU A 220 -8.12 -10.40 -0.31
CA LEU A 220 -9.45 -10.91 -0.06
C LEU A 220 -10.42 -9.74 0.04
N LEU A 221 -11.60 -9.87 -0.58
CA LEU A 221 -12.74 -8.98 -0.37
C LEU A 221 -13.79 -9.77 0.41
N LEU A 222 -14.06 -9.31 1.63
CA LEU A 222 -14.89 -10.03 2.59
C LEU A 222 -15.67 -9.05 3.45
N GLU A 223 -16.72 -9.53 4.11
CA GLU A 223 -17.44 -8.73 5.10
C GLU A 223 -16.65 -8.67 6.42
N ASP A 224 -16.64 -7.53 7.11
CA ASP A 224 -15.90 -7.25 8.35
C ASP A 224 -16.40 -8.00 9.60
N GLY A 225 -17.02 -9.16 9.45
CA GLY A 225 -17.58 -9.94 10.54
C GLY A 225 -16.60 -10.92 11.20
N LEU A 226 -16.88 -11.24 12.46
CA LEU A 226 -16.03 -12.08 13.33
C LEU A 226 -15.71 -13.46 12.75
N SER A 227 -16.63 -14.03 11.96
CA SER A 227 -16.40 -15.32 11.29
C SER A 227 -15.28 -15.22 10.26
N ASN A 228 -15.25 -14.15 9.47
CA ASN A 228 -14.19 -13.94 8.46
C ASN A 228 -12.88 -13.57 9.14
N GLU A 229 -12.92 -12.77 10.20
CA GLU A 229 -11.74 -12.46 11.02
C GLU A 229 -11.10 -13.72 11.59
N THR A 230 -11.93 -14.61 12.15
CA THR A 230 -11.48 -15.91 12.67
C THR A 230 -10.85 -16.74 11.55
N ALA A 231 -11.47 -16.76 10.36
CA ALA A 231 -10.94 -17.49 9.21
C ALA A 231 -9.57 -16.95 8.74
N VAL A 232 -9.37 -15.62 8.72
CA VAL A 232 -8.07 -14.99 8.43
C VAL A 232 -7.03 -15.40 9.46
N ASN A 233 -7.36 -15.32 10.75
CA ASN A 233 -6.45 -15.72 11.83
C ASN A 233 -6.07 -17.22 11.75
N GLU A 234 -7.00 -18.09 11.37
CA GLU A 234 -6.73 -19.51 11.12
C GLU A 234 -5.79 -19.74 9.93
N ILE A 235 -5.92 -18.98 8.84
CA ILE A 235 -5.00 -19.04 7.69
C ILE A 235 -3.58 -18.64 8.13
N VAL A 236 -3.45 -17.53 8.86
CA VAL A 236 -2.17 -17.07 9.40
C VAL A 236 -1.54 -18.15 10.29
N ALA A 237 -2.32 -18.72 11.21
CA ALA A 237 -1.85 -19.78 12.10
C ALA A 237 -1.42 -21.04 11.33
N ALA A 238 -2.20 -21.45 10.33
CA ALA A 238 -1.91 -22.61 9.49
C ALA A 238 -0.61 -22.43 8.68
N TYR A 239 -0.41 -21.27 8.05
CA TYR A 239 0.81 -21.01 7.27
C TYR A 239 2.06 -21.03 8.16
N ARG A 240 1.99 -20.37 9.33
CA ARG A 240 3.07 -20.35 10.32
C ARG A 240 3.40 -21.75 10.82
N GLN A 241 2.38 -22.57 11.10
CA GLN A 241 2.58 -23.94 11.56
C GLN A 241 3.15 -24.84 10.45
N GLN A 242 2.64 -24.73 9.22
CA GLN A 242 2.99 -25.62 8.12
C GLN A 242 4.39 -25.36 7.57
N PHE A 243 4.80 -24.08 7.49
CA PHE A 243 6.07 -23.67 6.90
C PHE A 243 7.05 -23.07 7.90
N ASN A 244 6.77 -23.17 9.20
CA ASN A 244 7.59 -22.66 10.30
C ASN A 244 7.88 -21.15 10.23
N GLN A 245 6.94 -20.35 9.72
CA GLN A 245 7.13 -18.91 9.55
C GLN A 245 7.05 -18.14 10.88
N GLU A 246 7.81 -17.04 10.98
CA GLU A 246 7.77 -16.18 12.17
C GLU A 246 6.41 -15.45 12.27
N SER A 247 5.94 -14.91 11.13
CA SER A 247 4.70 -14.15 11.00
C SER A 247 4.15 -14.20 9.57
N VAL A 248 2.90 -13.76 9.43
CA VAL A 248 2.29 -13.29 8.17
C VAL A 248 1.79 -11.89 8.50
N LEU A 249 2.08 -10.90 7.65
CA LEU A 249 1.50 -9.57 7.81
C LEU A 249 0.08 -9.60 7.26
N VAL A 250 -0.85 -9.03 8.01
CA VAL A 250 -2.24 -8.82 7.59
C VAL A 250 -2.52 -7.33 7.65
N ALA A 251 -3.01 -6.75 6.57
CA ALA A 251 -3.53 -5.40 6.53
C ALA A 251 -5.01 -5.45 6.13
N ALA A 252 -5.86 -4.77 6.88
CA ALA A 252 -7.30 -4.69 6.62
C ALA A 252 -7.68 -3.23 6.42
N ASN A 253 -8.01 -2.85 5.19
CA ASN A 253 -8.62 -1.58 4.85
C ASN A 253 -10.14 -1.72 4.98
N GLN A 254 -10.71 -0.99 5.93
CA GLN A 254 -12.12 -1.15 6.31
C GLN A 254 -13.09 -0.21 5.60
N ASP A 255 -12.58 0.72 4.79
CA ASP A 255 -13.41 1.64 4.03
C ASP A 255 -13.17 1.48 2.53
N VAL A 256 -13.76 0.43 1.97
CA VAL A 256 -13.77 0.20 0.52
C VAL A 256 -15.17 -0.08 0.03
N LYS A 257 -15.42 0.28 -1.23
CA LYS A 257 -16.64 -0.08 -1.95
C LYS A 257 -16.31 -1.08 -3.05
N VAL A 258 -17.16 -2.10 -3.19
CA VAL A 258 -16.90 -3.25 -4.07
C VAL A 258 -18.08 -3.49 -4.99
N SER A 259 -17.80 -3.70 -6.28
CA SER A 259 -18.76 -4.23 -7.27
C SER A 259 -18.14 -5.36 -8.07
N PHE A 260 -18.98 -6.29 -8.54
CA PHE A 260 -18.59 -7.39 -9.44
C PHE A 260 -19.15 -7.20 -10.86
N GLY A 261 -19.57 -5.98 -11.25
CA GLY A 261 -20.15 -5.74 -12.58
C GLY A 261 -20.52 -4.28 -12.85
N LEU A 262 -21.45 -4.10 -13.80
CA LEU A 262 -21.92 -2.77 -14.22
C LEU A 262 -23.05 -2.26 -13.33
N GLY A 263 -23.04 -0.95 -13.08
CA GLY A 263 -24.21 -0.21 -12.62
C GLY A 263 -24.38 -0.10 -11.11
N ASP A 264 -23.38 -0.52 -10.33
CA ASP A 264 -23.29 -0.13 -8.94
C ASP A 264 -22.68 1.27 -8.84
N ASP A 265 -23.38 2.15 -8.14
CA ASP A 265 -22.90 3.50 -7.81
C ASP A 265 -21.89 3.37 -6.67
N LEU A 266 -20.61 3.24 -7.04
CA LEU A 266 -19.50 3.10 -6.09
C LEU A 266 -18.90 4.46 -5.72
N ILE A 267 -19.12 5.51 -6.51
CA ILE A 267 -18.41 6.77 -6.37
C ILE A 267 -19.40 7.81 -5.87
N ASP A 268 -19.13 8.45 -4.74
CA ASP A 268 -20.11 9.34 -4.12
C ASP A 268 -20.38 10.63 -4.92
N ASN A 269 -19.48 10.94 -5.87
CA ASN A 269 -19.55 12.05 -6.80
C ASN A 269 -19.63 13.41 -6.07
N SER A 270 -18.65 13.67 -5.20
CA SER A 270 -18.61 14.87 -4.36
C SER A 270 -18.76 16.18 -5.16
N PRO A 271 -19.49 17.18 -4.64
CA PRO A 271 -19.56 18.50 -5.26
C PRO A 271 -18.20 19.21 -5.40
N ILE A 272 -17.22 18.82 -4.59
CA ILE A 272 -15.83 19.24 -4.70
C ILE A 272 -15.05 17.97 -4.99
N PRO A 273 -14.60 17.76 -6.23
CA PRO A 273 -13.97 16.49 -6.57
C PRO A 273 -12.67 16.25 -5.79
N GLU A 274 -12.49 15.02 -5.34
CA GLU A 274 -11.36 14.50 -4.57
C GLU A 274 -10.70 13.35 -5.33
N LEU A 275 -9.39 13.15 -5.13
CA LEU A 275 -8.68 12.04 -5.78
C LEU A 275 -8.96 10.74 -5.04
N ILE A 276 -9.46 9.75 -5.77
CA ILE A 276 -9.77 8.42 -5.28
C ILE A 276 -8.93 7.37 -6.03
N GLN A 277 -8.85 6.16 -5.49
CA GLN A 277 -8.26 5.01 -6.17
C GLN A 277 -9.35 4.01 -6.55
N ALA A 278 -9.29 3.52 -7.78
CA ALA A 278 -10.09 2.37 -8.20
C ALA A 278 -9.21 1.29 -8.82
N ASP A 279 -9.37 0.06 -8.34
CA ASP A 279 -8.68 -1.11 -8.84
C ASP A 279 -9.67 -2.02 -9.57
N LEU A 280 -9.41 -2.26 -10.86
CA LEU A 280 -10.21 -3.11 -11.73
C LEU A 280 -9.48 -4.43 -11.98
N PHE A 281 -10.13 -5.54 -11.64
CA PHE A 281 -9.58 -6.88 -11.72
C PHE A 281 -10.18 -7.63 -12.92
N PHE A 282 -9.34 -7.89 -13.92
CA PHE A 282 -9.70 -8.50 -15.20
C PHE A 282 -9.24 -9.96 -15.24
N GLY A 283 -10.20 -10.88 -15.12
CA GLY A 283 -10.01 -12.30 -15.44
C GLY A 283 -9.74 -12.50 -16.93
N ARG A 284 -8.76 -13.34 -17.28
CA ARG A 284 -8.32 -13.48 -18.68
C ARG A 284 -8.76 -14.77 -19.35
N ASN A 285 -9.24 -15.77 -18.63
CA ASN A 285 -9.75 -16.98 -19.27
C ASN A 285 -11.05 -16.66 -20.00
N ILE A 286 -11.15 -17.03 -21.28
CA ILE A 286 -12.33 -16.74 -22.10
C ILE A 286 -13.34 -17.89 -21.95
N PRO A 287 -14.61 -17.62 -21.61
CA PRO A 287 -15.63 -18.67 -21.56
C PRO A 287 -15.79 -19.39 -22.90
N GLY A 288 -15.72 -20.72 -22.88
CA GLY A 288 -15.72 -21.56 -24.09
C GLY A 288 -14.32 -21.91 -24.61
N GLY A 289 -13.26 -21.34 -24.03
CA GLY A 289 -11.87 -21.73 -24.24
C GLY A 289 -11.00 -20.58 -24.76
N GLY A 290 -9.72 -20.64 -24.38
CA GLY A 290 -8.73 -19.60 -24.68
C GLY A 290 -8.49 -18.66 -23.51
N GLU A 291 -7.56 -17.74 -23.70
CA GLU A 291 -7.16 -16.73 -22.73
C GLU A 291 -6.91 -15.44 -23.51
N VAL A 292 -7.32 -14.30 -22.95
CA VAL A 292 -6.92 -12.98 -23.46
C VAL A 292 -5.41 -12.88 -23.37
N SER A 293 -4.72 -12.87 -24.51
CA SER A 293 -3.25 -12.80 -24.56
C SER A 293 -2.71 -11.44 -24.10
N GLU A 294 -1.42 -11.37 -23.78
CA GLU A 294 -0.74 -10.11 -23.44
C GLU A 294 -0.95 -9.04 -24.52
N SER A 295 -0.83 -9.42 -25.79
CA SER A 295 -1.04 -8.49 -26.92
C SER A 295 -2.48 -8.04 -27.07
N GLU A 296 -3.46 -8.90 -26.78
CA GLU A 296 -4.88 -8.54 -26.85
C GLU A 296 -5.29 -7.63 -25.70
N PHE A 297 -4.73 -7.89 -24.51
CA PHE A 297 -4.92 -7.03 -23.34
C PHE A 297 -4.27 -5.65 -23.56
N GLN A 298 -3.03 -5.60 -24.04
CA GLN A 298 -2.38 -4.33 -24.36
C GLN A 298 -3.17 -3.55 -25.42
N ALA A 299 -3.63 -4.22 -26.49
CA ALA A 299 -4.47 -3.56 -27.48
C ALA A 299 -5.80 -3.07 -26.89
N PHE A 300 -6.35 -3.71 -25.86
CA PHE A 300 -7.51 -3.23 -25.12
C PHE A 300 -7.17 -1.99 -24.29
N VAL A 301 -6.05 -1.98 -23.59
CA VAL A 301 -5.54 -0.80 -22.87
C VAL A 301 -5.42 0.38 -23.85
N ASP A 302 -4.66 0.21 -24.93
CA ASP A 302 -4.34 1.28 -25.88
C ASP A 302 -5.58 1.88 -26.56
N SER A 303 -6.57 1.03 -26.91
CA SER A 303 -7.73 1.43 -27.72
C SER A 303 -8.97 1.81 -26.92
N VAL A 304 -9.08 1.37 -25.66
CA VAL A 304 -10.26 1.59 -24.83
C VAL A 304 -9.91 2.36 -23.56
N ILE A 305 -8.90 1.90 -22.80
CA ILE A 305 -8.61 2.46 -21.48
C ILE A 305 -7.86 3.78 -21.59
N THR A 306 -6.76 3.82 -22.33
CA THR A 306 -5.91 5.01 -22.44
C THR A 306 -6.67 6.25 -22.95
N PRO A 307 -7.60 6.16 -23.92
CA PRO A 307 -8.41 7.31 -24.31
C PRO A 307 -9.37 7.83 -23.22
N LEU A 308 -9.78 6.97 -22.28
CA LEU A 308 -10.70 7.32 -21.19
C LEU A 308 -9.95 7.82 -19.93
N PHE A 309 -8.79 7.24 -19.65
CA PHE A 309 -7.89 7.67 -18.56
C PHE A 309 -6.51 8.02 -19.11
N PRO A 310 -6.40 9.12 -19.87
CA PRO A 310 -5.12 9.50 -20.48
C PRO A 310 -4.09 9.92 -19.43
N ALA A 311 -4.52 10.42 -18.27
CA ALA A 311 -3.63 10.92 -17.21
C ALA A 311 -2.69 9.83 -16.69
N GLY A 312 -3.18 8.59 -16.57
CA GLY A 312 -2.35 7.44 -16.28
C GLY A 312 -3.08 6.30 -15.57
N LEU A 313 -2.38 5.18 -15.46
CA LEU A 313 -2.80 3.94 -14.81
C LEU A 313 -1.58 3.11 -14.44
N THR A 314 -1.78 2.13 -13.55
CA THR A 314 -0.76 1.11 -13.22
C THR A 314 -1.33 -0.28 -13.41
N ILE A 315 -0.62 -1.15 -14.14
CA ILE A 315 -1.04 -2.51 -14.45
C ILE A 315 -0.20 -3.51 -13.67
N PHE A 316 -0.86 -4.42 -12.94
CA PHE A 316 -0.25 -5.52 -12.21
C PHE A 316 -0.61 -6.87 -12.84
N ASP A 317 0.35 -7.79 -12.81
CA ASP A 317 0.10 -9.21 -13.04
C ASP A 317 -0.37 -9.88 -11.75
N ALA A 318 -1.43 -10.67 -11.85
CA ALA A 318 -1.99 -11.41 -10.73
C ALA A 318 -2.52 -12.78 -11.16
N ASN A 319 -2.86 -13.62 -10.18
CA ASN A 319 -3.64 -14.83 -10.40
C ASN A 319 -4.92 -14.73 -9.57
N GLY A 320 -6.07 -14.74 -10.23
CA GLY A 320 -7.38 -14.74 -9.61
C GLY A 320 -7.85 -16.15 -9.34
N GLN A 321 -8.56 -16.33 -8.23
CA GLN A 321 -9.37 -17.52 -7.98
C GLN A 321 -10.75 -17.07 -7.51
N PHE A 322 -11.82 -17.57 -8.11
CA PHE A 322 -13.18 -17.18 -7.74
C PHE A 322 -14.17 -18.30 -7.99
N GLN A 323 -15.30 -18.25 -7.30
CA GLN A 323 -16.42 -19.14 -7.57
C GLN A 323 -17.29 -18.55 -8.68
N ASN A 324 -17.40 -19.26 -9.81
CA ASN A 324 -18.27 -18.82 -10.90
C ASN A 324 -19.76 -19.07 -10.59
N SER A 325 -20.63 -18.64 -11.50
CA SER A 325 -22.09 -18.79 -11.39
C SER A 325 -22.60 -20.24 -11.21
N THR A 326 -21.78 -21.24 -11.55
CA THR A 326 -22.12 -22.67 -11.36
C THR A 326 -21.70 -23.24 -10.00
N GLY A 327 -21.02 -22.44 -9.17
CA GLY A 327 -20.43 -22.88 -7.91
C GLY A 327 -19.06 -23.54 -8.05
N THR A 328 -18.47 -23.52 -9.25
CA THR A 328 -17.15 -24.10 -9.53
C THR A 328 -16.05 -23.07 -9.24
N ILE A 329 -14.99 -23.48 -8.54
CA ILE A 329 -13.80 -22.66 -8.36
C ILE A 329 -13.01 -22.63 -9.66
N ILE A 330 -12.79 -21.43 -10.18
CA ILE A 330 -11.93 -21.16 -11.33
C ILE A 330 -10.66 -20.48 -10.82
N GLU A 331 -9.52 -20.93 -11.32
CA GLU A 331 -8.22 -20.27 -11.16
C GLU A 331 -7.81 -19.75 -12.54
N GLU A 332 -7.37 -18.50 -12.61
CA GLU A 332 -7.00 -17.87 -13.87
C GLU A 332 -5.91 -16.81 -13.73
N PRO A 333 -5.10 -16.60 -14.80
CA PRO A 333 -4.32 -15.38 -14.92
C PRO A 333 -5.22 -14.15 -14.93
N SER A 334 -4.79 -13.10 -14.24
CA SER A 334 -5.54 -11.84 -14.13
C SER A 334 -4.63 -10.64 -14.36
N LYS A 335 -5.22 -9.54 -14.82
CA LYS A 335 -4.60 -8.21 -14.77
C LYS A 335 -5.37 -7.36 -13.77
N VAL A 336 -4.66 -6.59 -12.97
CA VAL A 336 -5.28 -5.56 -12.13
C VAL A 336 -4.82 -4.20 -12.64
N ILE A 337 -5.76 -3.31 -12.95
CA ILE A 337 -5.44 -1.94 -13.32
C ILE A 337 -5.88 -1.03 -12.20
N SER A 338 -4.91 -0.33 -11.62
CA SER A 338 -5.13 0.71 -10.62
C SER A 338 -5.17 2.08 -11.30
N PHE A 339 -6.22 2.84 -10.99
CA PHE A 339 -6.44 4.19 -11.45
C PHE A 339 -6.46 5.14 -10.27
N ILE A 340 -5.95 6.36 -10.49
CA ILE A 340 -6.12 7.48 -9.58
C ILE A 340 -6.77 8.62 -10.37
N PHE A 341 -7.94 9.07 -9.93
CA PHE A 341 -8.72 10.07 -10.64
C PHE A 341 -9.67 10.80 -9.70
N GLU A 342 -10.24 11.92 -10.16
CA GLU A 342 -11.23 12.67 -9.40
C GLU A 342 -12.59 11.93 -9.40
N ASP A 343 -13.25 11.80 -8.25
CA ASP A 343 -14.59 11.22 -8.02
C ASP A 343 -15.72 11.97 -8.76
N THR A 344 -15.69 11.97 -10.09
CA THR A 344 -16.67 12.66 -10.92
C THR A 344 -17.53 11.67 -11.68
N LEU A 345 -18.76 12.08 -12.00
CA LEU A 345 -19.71 11.25 -12.75
C LEU A 345 -19.18 10.88 -14.14
N ASP A 346 -18.36 11.76 -14.74
CA ASP A 346 -17.73 11.51 -16.03
C ASP A 346 -16.67 10.38 -15.92
N ASN A 347 -15.90 10.35 -14.84
CA ASN A 347 -14.92 9.28 -14.59
C ASN A 347 -15.61 7.97 -14.19
N GLU A 348 -16.67 8.02 -13.37
CA GLU A 348 -17.50 6.85 -13.07
C GLU A 348 -18.11 6.26 -14.35
N THR A 349 -18.62 7.12 -15.24
CA THR A 349 -19.11 6.72 -16.56
C THR A 349 -18.01 6.06 -17.39
N SER A 350 -16.78 6.58 -17.31
CA SER A 350 -15.61 6.02 -18.01
C SER A 350 -15.21 4.64 -17.48
N ILE A 351 -15.23 4.42 -16.16
CA ILE A 351 -15.04 3.10 -15.54
C ILE A 351 -16.08 2.10 -16.05
N ASN A 352 -17.36 2.48 -16.03
CA ASN A 352 -18.45 1.65 -16.53
C ASN A 352 -18.28 1.33 -18.04
N GLN A 353 -17.79 2.27 -18.84
CA GLN A 353 -17.48 2.03 -20.25
C GLN A 353 -16.36 1.00 -20.44
N ILE A 354 -15.29 1.06 -19.64
CA ILE A 354 -14.19 0.09 -19.67
C ILE A 354 -14.71 -1.31 -19.34
N ILE A 355 -15.43 -1.43 -18.24
CA ILE A 355 -16.00 -2.71 -17.79
C ILE A 355 -16.89 -3.29 -18.89
N GLY A 356 -17.85 -2.50 -19.39
CA GLY A 356 -18.78 -2.94 -20.43
C GLY A 356 -18.07 -3.36 -21.72
N ALA A 357 -17.04 -2.63 -22.13
CA ALA A 357 -16.24 -2.96 -23.31
C ALA A 357 -15.46 -4.28 -23.12
N TYR A 358 -14.90 -4.53 -21.92
CA TYR A 358 -14.18 -5.77 -21.64
C TYR A 358 -15.13 -6.99 -21.66
N LEU A 359 -16.25 -6.89 -20.94
CA LEU A 359 -17.28 -7.92 -20.88
C LEU A 359 -17.79 -8.28 -22.29
N GLN A 360 -18.08 -7.26 -23.10
CA GLN A 360 -18.56 -7.46 -24.47
C GLN A 360 -17.49 -8.06 -25.39
N LYS A 361 -16.25 -7.56 -25.33
CA LYS A 361 -15.18 -7.94 -26.27
C LYS A 361 -14.67 -9.35 -26.03
N PHE A 362 -14.53 -9.74 -24.76
CA PHE A 362 -13.94 -11.03 -24.38
C PHE A 362 -14.96 -12.01 -23.78
N ASN A 363 -16.24 -11.67 -23.80
CA ASN A 363 -17.34 -12.50 -23.29
C ASN A 363 -17.13 -12.92 -21.82
N GLN A 364 -16.67 -11.98 -20.98
CA GLN A 364 -16.38 -12.22 -19.57
C GLN A 364 -17.65 -12.17 -18.71
N GLU A 365 -17.65 -12.88 -17.59
CA GLU A 365 -18.78 -12.87 -16.65
C GLU A 365 -18.83 -11.58 -15.82
N SER A 366 -17.67 -11.09 -15.39
CA SER A 366 -17.54 -9.94 -14.49
C SER A 366 -16.17 -9.27 -14.62
N VAL A 367 -16.11 -8.02 -14.14
CA VAL A 367 -14.88 -7.34 -13.75
C VAL A 367 -15.12 -6.91 -12.31
N LEU A 368 -14.23 -7.28 -11.40
CA LEU A 368 -14.29 -6.83 -10.02
C LEU A 368 -13.74 -5.40 -9.97
N THR A 369 -14.43 -4.52 -9.26
CA THR A 369 -14.01 -3.13 -9.01
C THR A 369 -13.99 -2.89 -7.52
N VAL A 370 -12.86 -2.36 -7.04
CA VAL A 370 -12.69 -1.89 -5.67
C VAL A 370 -12.38 -0.41 -5.71
N VAL A 371 -13.11 0.39 -4.93
CA VAL A 371 -12.92 1.83 -4.83
C VAL A 371 -12.57 2.17 -3.39
N ASP A 372 -11.49 2.96 -3.24
CA ASP A 372 -11.05 3.58 -2.00
C ASP A 372 -11.07 5.10 -2.21
N GLU A 373 -11.99 5.78 -1.54
CA GLU A 373 -12.19 7.22 -1.67
C GLU A 373 -11.34 8.03 -0.68
N ASP A 374 -10.84 7.39 0.40
CA ASP A 374 -10.15 8.05 1.50
C ASP A 374 -8.62 7.89 1.40
N ILE A 375 -8.09 8.32 0.26
CA ILE A 375 -6.66 8.31 -0.01
C ILE A 375 -6.05 9.72 -0.05
N ARG A 376 -4.73 9.78 0.14
CA ARG A 376 -3.95 10.97 -0.18
C ARG A 376 -2.94 10.68 -1.27
N VAL A 377 -3.04 11.43 -2.36
CA VAL A 377 -2.17 11.30 -3.53
C VAL A 377 -1.22 12.48 -3.62
N ARG A 378 0.05 12.21 -3.90
CA ARG A 378 1.05 13.24 -4.22
C ARG A 378 1.89 12.82 -5.43
N PHE A 379 1.91 13.66 -6.45
CA PHE A 379 2.92 13.66 -7.50
C PHE A 379 4.04 14.60 -7.08
N VAL A 380 5.16 14.06 -6.59
CA VAL A 380 6.25 14.90 -6.06
C VAL A 380 7.14 15.35 -7.23
N GLU A 381 6.65 16.33 -7.99
CA GLU A 381 7.30 16.89 -9.18
C GLU A 381 8.30 18.02 -8.85
N SER A 382 8.21 18.62 -7.66
CA SER A 382 9.17 19.63 -7.16
C SER A 382 9.14 19.73 -5.62
N GLU A 383 10.21 20.26 -5.00
CA GLU A 383 10.29 20.33 -3.53
C GLU A 383 9.13 21.14 -2.94
N PRO A 384 8.39 20.63 -1.95
CA PRO A 384 7.64 21.52 -1.07
C PRO A 384 8.67 22.31 -0.27
N VAL A 385 8.80 23.61 -0.52
CA VAL A 385 9.35 24.51 0.49
C VAL A 385 8.31 24.56 1.61
N PRO A 386 8.55 24.00 2.81
CA PRO A 386 7.67 24.30 3.92
C PRO A 386 7.82 25.79 4.19
N GLU A 387 6.73 26.56 4.04
CA GLU A 387 6.72 27.90 4.61
C GLU A 387 7.02 27.75 6.12
N PRO A 388 8.04 28.43 6.65
CA PRO A 388 8.22 28.48 8.09
C PRO A 388 7.00 29.21 8.64
N SER A 389 6.07 28.42 9.20
CA SER A 389 4.93 28.89 9.96
C SER A 389 5.37 30.07 10.84
N SER A 390 4.67 31.19 10.71
CA SER A 390 4.89 32.42 11.45
C SER A 390 4.75 32.16 12.96
N VAL A 391 5.83 31.72 13.60
CA VAL A 391 6.00 31.86 15.04
C VAL A 391 6.57 33.26 15.30
N ALA A 392 5.73 34.26 15.04
CA ALA A 392 5.82 35.53 15.76
C ALA A 392 5.22 35.28 17.15
N GLY A 393 6.00 34.68 18.05
CA GLY A 393 5.50 34.21 19.34
C GLY A 393 6.62 33.87 20.31
N VAL A 394 7.38 34.90 20.71
CA VAL A 394 8.04 35.03 22.01
C VAL A 394 8.91 33.85 22.48
N LEU A 395 10.23 34.02 22.41
CA LEU A 395 11.12 33.72 23.55
C LEU A 395 12.49 34.37 23.33
N LEU A 396 12.66 35.52 23.99
CA LEU A 396 13.95 36.17 24.21
C LEU A 396 14.79 35.29 25.14
N PHE A 397 15.85 34.66 24.61
CA PHE A 397 17.01 34.29 25.43
C PHE A 397 18.15 35.26 25.14
N SER A 398 18.32 36.19 26.07
CA SER A 398 19.43 37.12 26.13
C SER A 398 20.69 36.41 26.60
N THR A 399 21.64 36.18 25.70
CA THR A 399 23.06 36.07 26.06
C THR A 399 23.91 36.67 24.96
N SER A 400 24.45 37.86 25.19
CA SER A 400 25.65 38.34 24.52
C SER A 400 26.44 39.19 25.50
N ILE A 401 27.56 38.64 25.94
CA ILE A 401 28.63 39.35 26.63
C ILE A 401 29.52 39.98 25.55
N ILE A 402 30.03 41.18 25.85
CA ILE A 402 31.37 41.74 25.51
C ILE A 402 31.38 43.04 24.70
N ALA A 403 32.07 44.00 25.33
CA ALA A 403 32.93 45.08 24.82
C ALA A 403 32.44 46.55 24.90
N LEU A 404 32.98 47.19 25.95
CA LEU A 404 33.29 48.61 26.11
C LEU A 404 33.55 49.39 24.81
N ARG A 405 33.02 50.62 24.75
CA ARG A 405 33.84 51.81 24.43
C ARG A 405 33.23 53.11 24.97
N LEU A 406 34.10 53.84 25.68
CA LEU A 406 33.90 55.14 26.29
C LEU A 406 33.36 56.22 25.33
N LYS A 407 32.43 57.05 25.80
CA LYS A 407 32.46 58.49 25.49
C LYS A 407 31.97 59.34 26.68
N LYS A 408 32.75 60.39 26.90
CA LYS A 408 32.79 61.33 28.02
C LYS A 408 31.71 62.42 27.86
N LYS A 409 31.31 62.94 29.03
CA LYS A 409 31.05 64.35 29.38
C LYS A 409 29.62 64.95 29.25
N VAL A 410 29.14 65.31 30.46
CA VAL A 410 28.71 66.67 30.91
C VAL A 410 27.23 67.04 30.79
N GLN A 411 26.53 66.88 31.92
CA GLN A 411 25.98 67.97 32.76
C GLN A 411 25.30 69.16 32.04
N LYS A 412 23.98 69.29 32.18
CA LYS A 412 23.35 70.16 33.18
C LYS A 412 21.82 70.11 33.11
N GLN A 413 21.23 70.31 34.28
CA GLN A 413 19.83 70.51 34.61
C GLN A 413 19.16 71.56 33.74
N HIS A 414 17.91 71.31 33.33
CA HIS A 414 16.75 71.91 33.97
C HIS A 414 15.51 71.02 33.80
#